data_AF-A0A521S1H4-F1
#
_entry.id   AF-A0A521S1H4-F1
#
_cell.length_a   1.000
_cell.length_b   1.000
_cell.length_c   1.000
_cell.angle_alpha   90.00
_cell.angle_beta   90.00
_cell.angle_gamma   90.00
#
_symmetry.space_group_name_H-M   'P 1'
#
loop_
_entity.id
_entity.type
_entity.pdbx_description
1 polymer ?
#
loop_
_entity_poly.entity_id
_entity_poly.type
_entity_poly.pdbx_seq_one_letter_code
_entity_poly.pdbx_strand_id
1 'polypeptide(L)'
;MSKLRLTLACGAYDLLRALIEGTVVPAGIDLNVLTMASPERHGRMLRHLEFDVCELSLVAYLVARDQGRPFTAIPVFPHRRFRHGYMVKRANCGIEKPADLNGKRIGLDTLQNSAGLWMRGILQDHYGVDLKTIEWWCQEEED
;
A
#
# COMPACT_ATOMS: atom_id res chain seq x y z
N MET A 1 -11.10 -6.15 -34.77
CA MET A 1 -10.66 -4.94 -34.05
C MET A 1 -9.24 -5.17 -33.55
N SER A 2 -8.38 -4.14 -33.56
CA SER A 2 -7.06 -4.23 -32.93
C SER A 2 -7.21 -4.36 -31.41
N LYS A 3 -6.30 -5.08 -30.76
CA LYS A 3 -6.26 -5.14 -29.29
C LYS A 3 -5.91 -3.77 -28.72
N LEU A 4 -6.52 -3.40 -27.59
CA LEU A 4 -6.17 -2.21 -26.84
C LEU A 4 -4.81 -2.42 -26.16
N ARG A 5 -3.85 -1.53 -26.39
CA ARG A 5 -2.54 -1.60 -25.74
C ARG A 5 -2.60 -0.88 -24.40
N LEU A 6 -2.23 -1.58 -23.33
CA LEU A 6 -2.18 -1.01 -21.98
C LEU A 6 -0.91 -1.45 -21.28
N THR A 7 -0.37 -0.56 -20.45
CA THR A 7 0.69 -0.83 -19.50
C THR A 7 0.12 -1.07 -18.10
N LEU A 8 0.58 -2.11 -17.42
CA LEU A 8 0.27 -2.40 -16.02
C LEU A 8 1.56 -2.36 -15.19
N ALA A 9 1.69 -1.38 -14.29
CA ALA A 9 2.75 -1.37 -13.28
C ALA A 9 2.28 -2.03 -11.98
N CYS A 10 2.97 -3.07 -11.51
CA CYS A 10 2.59 -3.79 -10.28
C CYS A 10 3.79 -4.42 -9.56
N GLY A 11 3.55 -4.96 -8.36
CA GLY A 11 4.50 -5.83 -7.69
C GLY A 11 4.48 -7.26 -8.26
N ALA A 12 5.63 -7.94 -8.17
CA ALA A 12 5.77 -9.35 -8.54
C ALA A 12 5.19 -10.27 -7.44
N TYR A 13 3.87 -10.38 -7.38
CA TYR A 13 3.15 -11.24 -6.43
C TYR A 13 2.63 -12.50 -7.10
N ASP A 14 2.50 -13.59 -6.35
CA ASP A 14 1.93 -14.85 -6.85
C ASP A 14 0.54 -14.67 -7.46
N LEU A 15 -0.28 -13.77 -6.90
CA LEU A 15 -1.62 -13.44 -7.38
C LEU A 15 -1.63 -12.81 -8.78
N LEU A 16 -0.54 -12.16 -9.18
CA LEU A 16 -0.40 -11.53 -10.49
C LEU A 16 0.49 -12.35 -11.43
N ARG A 17 1.10 -13.45 -10.95
CA ARG A 17 2.09 -14.23 -11.70
C ARG A 17 1.56 -14.69 -13.05
N ALA A 18 0.31 -15.14 -13.12
CA ALA A 18 -0.29 -15.59 -14.39
C ALA A 18 -0.36 -14.48 -15.45
N LEU A 19 -0.60 -13.22 -15.03
CA LEU A 19 -0.56 -12.06 -15.92
C LEU A 19 0.87 -11.67 -16.28
N ILE A 20 1.79 -11.71 -15.30
CA ILE A 20 3.21 -11.39 -15.49
C ILE A 20 3.88 -12.35 -16.48
N GLU A 21 3.60 -13.65 -16.36
CA GLU A 21 4.14 -14.71 -17.22
C GLU A 21 3.38 -14.84 -18.55
N GLY A 22 2.27 -14.11 -18.73
CA GLY A 22 1.43 -14.17 -19.93
C GLY A 22 0.66 -15.49 -20.10
N THR A 23 0.58 -16.32 -19.06
CA THR A 23 -0.21 -17.57 -19.08
C THR A 23 -1.71 -17.29 -19.06
N VAL A 24 -2.12 -16.13 -18.54
CA VAL A 24 -3.46 -15.56 -18.68
C VAL A 24 -3.35 -14.24 -19.42
N VAL A 25 -4.11 -14.10 -20.51
CA VAL A 25 -4.16 -12.88 -21.33
C VAL A 25 -5.58 -12.31 -21.27
N PRO A 26 -5.76 -11.03 -20.90
CA PRO A 26 -7.09 -10.42 -20.91
C PRO A 26 -7.65 -10.34 -22.33
N ALA A 27 -8.94 -10.66 -22.48
CA ALA A 27 -9.60 -10.61 -23.78
C ALA A 27 -9.59 -9.18 -24.34
N GLY A 28 -9.15 -9.04 -25.60
CA GLY A 28 -9.13 -7.75 -26.31
C GLY A 28 -8.02 -6.77 -25.91
N ILE A 29 -7.15 -7.13 -24.96
CA ILE A 29 -6.06 -6.27 -24.48
C ILE A 29 -4.70 -6.89 -24.84
N ASP A 30 -3.81 -6.05 -25.32
CA ASP A 30 -2.37 -6.29 -25.43
C ASP A 30 -1.72 -5.65 -24.19
N LEU A 31 -1.55 -6.45 -23.13
CA LEU A 31 -1.17 -5.98 -21.81
C LEU A 31 0.35 -6.12 -21.61
N ASN A 32 1.03 -4.98 -21.48
CA ASN A 32 2.45 -4.94 -21.11
C ASN A 32 2.57 -4.82 -19.58
N VAL A 33 3.01 -5.89 -18.92
CA VAL A 33 3.16 -5.94 -17.46
C VAL A 33 4.58 -5.55 -17.05
N LEU A 34 4.70 -4.50 -16.25
CA LEU A 34 5.96 -3.97 -15.71
C LEU A 34 6.00 -4.22 -14.21
N THR A 35 6.99 -5.00 -13.75
CA THR A 35 7.16 -5.28 -12.32
C THR A 35 8.25 -4.38 -11.73
N MET A 36 7.93 -3.70 -10.62
CA MET A 36 8.87 -2.81 -9.93
C MET A 36 8.48 -2.61 -8.46
N ALA A 37 9.42 -2.11 -7.65
CA ALA A 37 9.18 -1.85 -6.23
C ALA A 37 8.13 -0.76 -6.01
N SER A 38 7.45 -0.79 -4.86
CA SER A 38 6.33 0.12 -4.58
C SER A 38 6.72 1.61 -4.64
N PRO A 39 7.83 2.07 -4.04
CA PRO A 39 8.23 3.47 -4.11
C PRO A 39 8.45 3.95 -5.56
N GLU A 40 9.04 3.10 -6.40
CA GLU A 40 9.31 3.40 -7.80
C GLU A 40 8.02 3.57 -8.61
N ARG A 41 7.14 2.55 -8.65
CA ARG A 41 5.88 2.64 -9.42
C ARG A 41 4.95 3.74 -8.92
N HIS A 42 4.85 3.92 -7.60
CA HIS A 42 3.99 4.94 -7.04
C HIS A 42 4.46 6.33 -7.43
N GLY A 43 5.77 6.60 -7.30
CA GLY A 43 6.36 7.89 -7.67
C GLY A 43 6.16 8.20 -9.16
N ARG A 44 6.42 7.23 -10.03
CA ARG A 44 6.23 7.36 -11.49
C ARG A 44 4.76 7.62 -11.87
N MET A 45 3.83 6.90 -11.25
CA MET A 45 2.40 7.12 -11.47
C MET A 45 1.92 8.48 -10.96
N LEU A 46 2.23 8.83 -9.71
CA LEU A 46 1.71 10.04 -9.06
C LEU A 46 2.29 11.33 -9.65
N ARG A 47 3.57 11.31 -10.07
CA ARG A 47 4.23 12.49 -10.64
C ARG A 47 4.03 12.62 -12.14
N HIS A 48 3.97 11.52 -12.87
CA HIS A 48 4.08 11.56 -14.34
C HIS A 48 2.94 10.83 -15.08
N LEU A 49 2.02 10.17 -14.37
CA LEU A 49 0.95 9.35 -14.98
C LEU A 49 1.52 8.36 -16.01
N GLU A 50 2.66 7.77 -15.69
CA GLU A 50 3.48 7.05 -16.68
C GLU A 50 2.86 5.72 -17.16
N PHE A 51 1.86 5.21 -16.45
CA PHE A 51 1.23 3.93 -16.74
C PHE A 51 -0.28 4.08 -16.94
N ASP A 52 -0.85 3.24 -17.82
CA ASP A 52 -2.30 3.18 -18.03
C ASP A 52 -3.01 2.57 -16.82
N VAL A 53 -2.38 1.58 -16.19
CA VAL A 53 -2.85 0.93 -14.96
C VAL A 53 -1.68 0.81 -13.99
N CYS A 54 -1.88 1.20 -12.73
CA CYS A 54 -0.85 1.09 -11.70
C CYS A 54 -1.44 0.56 -10.39
N GLU A 55 -0.80 -0.46 -9.83
CA GLU A 55 -1.01 -0.82 -8.43
C GLU A 55 -0.42 0.28 -7.52
N LEU A 56 -1.30 0.96 -6.80
CA LEU A 56 -0.98 2.12 -6.01
C LEU A 56 -1.33 1.94 -4.52
N SER A 57 -0.61 2.64 -3.63
CA SER A 57 -1.00 2.78 -2.23
C SER A 57 -2.43 3.36 -2.13
N LEU A 58 -3.29 2.75 -1.31
CA LEU A 58 -4.66 3.22 -1.11
C LEU A 58 -4.68 4.64 -0.55
N VAL A 59 -3.81 4.93 0.43
CA VAL A 59 -3.68 6.28 1.01
C VAL A 59 -3.29 7.30 -0.06
N ALA A 60 -2.28 6.99 -0.87
CA ALA A 60 -1.84 7.88 -1.94
C ALA A 60 -2.91 8.07 -3.02
N TYR A 61 -3.70 7.03 -3.32
CA TYR A 61 -4.86 7.16 -4.21
C TYR A 61 -5.93 8.09 -3.62
N LEU A 62 -6.25 8.00 -2.33
CA LEU A 62 -7.24 8.87 -1.70
C LEU A 62 -6.79 10.33 -1.74
N VAL A 63 -5.51 10.60 -1.44
CA VAL A 63 -4.92 11.95 -1.58
C VAL A 63 -4.96 12.43 -3.03
N ALA A 64 -4.55 11.60 -3.99
CA ALA A 64 -4.58 11.92 -5.41
C ALA A 64 -6.00 12.21 -5.91
N ARG A 65 -7.00 11.46 -5.42
CA ARG A 65 -8.41 11.67 -5.74
C ARG A 65 -8.93 12.98 -5.18
N ASP A 66 -8.59 13.31 -3.94
CA ASP A 66 -8.92 14.60 -3.31
C ASP A 66 -8.32 15.79 -4.10
N GLN A 67 -7.10 15.61 -4.61
CA GLN A 67 -6.42 16.56 -5.49
C GLN A 67 -6.93 16.57 -6.95
N GLY A 68 -7.96 15.79 -7.28
CA GLY A 68 -8.56 15.77 -8.62
C GLY A 68 -7.66 15.19 -9.73
N ARG A 69 -6.74 14.27 -9.39
CA ARG A 69 -5.89 13.60 -10.40
C ARG A 69 -6.74 12.82 -11.42
N PRO A 70 -6.34 12.78 -12.71
CA PRO A 70 -7.18 12.27 -13.80
C PRO A 70 -7.15 10.74 -13.93
N PHE A 71 -7.24 10.01 -12.82
CA PHE A 71 -7.33 8.55 -12.81
C PHE A 71 -8.24 8.09 -11.68
N THR A 72 -8.77 6.87 -11.80
CA THR A 72 -9.61 6.26 -10.78
C THR A 72 -9.13 4.86 -10.42
N ALA A 73 -9.60 4.34 -9.29
CA ALA A 73 -9.28 3.00 -8.84
C ALA A 73 -10.35 2.00 -9.28
N ILE A 74 -9.88 0.78 -9.56
CA ILE A 74 -10.72 -0.41 -9.59
C ILE A 74 -10.57 -1.15 -8.25
N PRO A 75 -11.63 -1.81 -7.73
CA PRO A 75 -11.62 -2.45 -6.41
C PRO A 75 -10.87 -3.79 -6.43
N VAL A 76 -9.62 -3.78 -6.89
CA VAL A 76 -8.73 -4.96 -6.98
C VAL A 76 -7.53 -4.74 -6.08
N PHE A 77 -7.33 -5.65 -5.13
CA PHE A 77 -6.30 -5.54 -4.10
C PHE A 77 -5.30 -6.70 -4.25
N PRO A 78 -4.28 -6.56 -5.12
CA PRO A 78 -3.32 -7.65 -5.38
C PRO A 78 -2.35 -7.84 -4.20
N HIS A 79 -2.04 -6.79 -3.45
CA HIS A 79 -1.13 -6.88 -2.31
C HIS A 79 -1.82 -7.37 -1.02
N ARG A 80 -2.02 -8.70 -0.94
CA ARG A 80 -2.60 -9.40 0.21
C ARG A 80 -1.53 -9.94 1.14
N ARG A 81 -1.47 -9.40 2.36
CA ARG A 81 -0.48 -9.77 3.39
C ARG A 81 -1.15 -9.82 4.76
N PHE A 82 -0.63 -10.66 5.65
CA PHE A 82 -1.05 -10.70 7.05
C PHE A 82 -0.52 -9.48 7.80
N ARG A 83 -1.31 -8.41 7.87
CA ARG A 83 -0.87 -7.10 8.37
C ARG A 83 -0.49 -7.11 9.85
N HIS A 84 -1.12 -7.96 10.67
CA HIS A 84 -0.75 -8.12 12.08
C HIS A 84 0.72 -8.51 12.28
N GLY A 85 1.31 -9.24 11.33
CA GLY A 85 2.71 -9.62 11.37
C GLY A 85 3.71 -8.48 11.13
N TYR A 86 3.24 -7.27 10.83
CA TYR A 86 4.11 -6.11 10.57
C TYR A 86 4.46 -5.37 11.87
N MET A 87 3.83 -5.74 12.99
CA MET A 87 4.11 -5.15 14.29
C MET A 87 5.17 -5.99 14.99
N VAL A 88 6.33 -5.38 15.24
CA VAL A 88 7.43 -6.02 15.95
C VAL A 88 7.75 -5.25 17.21
N LYS A 89 8.08 -5.99 18.28
CA LYS A 89 8.56 -5.42 19.53
C LYS A 89 9.96 -5.95 19.84
N ARG A 90 10.75 -5.17 20.56
CA ARG A 90 11.96 -5.68 21.20
C ARG A 90 11.54 -6.68 22.29
N ALA A 91 12.29 -7.76 22.46
CA ALA A 91 12.12 -8.62 23.63
C ALA A 91 12.24 -7.80 24.92
N ASN A 92 11.43 -8.14 25.93
CA ASN A 92 11.45 -7.53 27.27
C ASN A 92 11.18 -6.01 27.31
N CYS A 93 10.53 -5.42 26.30
CA CYS A 93 10.16 -4.00 26.32
C CYS A 93 8.89 -3.66 27.14
N GLY A 94 8.32 -4.64 27.85
CA GLY A 94 7.13 -4.45 28.69
C GLY A 94 5.83 -4.24 27.93
N ILE A 95 5.77 -4.66 26.65
CA ILE A 95 4.56 -4.62 25.82
C ILE A 95 4.07 -6.05 25.63
N GLU A 96 2.97 -6.44 26.27
CA GLU A 96 2.43 -7.81 26.18
C GLU A 96 1.06 -7.85 25.49
N LYS A 97 0.35 -6.72 25.46
CA LYS A 97 -0.92 -6.57 24.74
C LYS A 97 -0.98 -5.22 24.03
N PRO A 98 -1.86 -5.05 23.02
CA PRO A 98 -1.97 -3.80 22.27
C PRO A 98 -2.22 -2.56 23.12
N ALA A 99 -3.00 -2.66 24.20
CA ALA A 99 -3.27 -1.52 25.10
C ALA A 99 -2.01 -0.96 25.80
N ASP A 100 -0.93 -1.76 25.89
CA ASP A 100 0.33 -1.32 26.49
C ASP A 100 1.07 -0.32 25.58
N LEU A 101 0.62 -0.15 24.33
CA LEU A 101 1.14 0.85 23.39
C LEU A 101 0.75 2.28 23.76
N ASN A 102 -0.28 2.48 24.59
CA ASN A 102 -0.71 3.81 25.01
C ASN A 102 0.42 4.56 25.73
N GLY A 103 0.68 5.81 25.34
CA GLY A 103 1.77 6.62 25.90
C GLY A 103 3.18 6.19 25.49
N LYS A 104 3.34 5.31 24.49
CA LYS A 104 4.65 4.83 24.03
C LYS A 104 5.12 5.54 22.77
N ARG A 105 6.41 5.37 22.49
CA ARG A 105 7.04 5.76 21.22
C ARG A 105 7.03 4.59 20.26
N ILE A 106 6.51 4.80 19.06
CA ILE A 106 6.43 3.76 18.02
C ILE A 106 7.09 4.28 16.74
N GLY A 107 8.00 3.48 16.21
CA GLY A 107 8.70 3.76 14.94
C GLY A 107 7.94 3.22 13.73
N LEU A 108 8.02 3.95 12.62
CA LEU A 108 7.51 3.55 11.31
C LEU A 108 8.29 4.27 10.20
N ASP A 109 8.21 3.79 8.96
CA ASP A 109 8.80 4.49 7.81
C ASP A 109 8.10 5.85 7.60
N THR A 110 6.82 5.81 7.24
CA THR A 110 5.98 6.98 6.94
C THR A 110 4.58 6.83 7.49
N LEU A 111 3.98 7.91 7.98
CA LEU A 111 2.62 7.87 8.53
C LEU A 111 1.58 7.60 7.44
N GLN A 112 1.86 7.99 6.20
CA GLN A 112 1.01 7.81 5.02
C GLN A 112 1.12 6.43 4.36
N ASN A 113 1.68 5.44 5.06
CA ASN A 113 1.73 4.08 4.56
C ASN A 113 0.38 3.36 4.80
N SER A 114 -0.14 2.72 3.74
CA SER A 114 -1.44 2.00 3.80
C SER A 114 -1.46 0.87 4.83
N ALA A 115 -0.36 0.12 5.01
CA ALA A 115 -0.29 -0.94 6.02
C ALA A 115 -0.37 -0.40 7.45
N GLY A 116 0.34 0.68 7.73
CA GLY A 116 0.34 1.37 9.02
C GLY A 116 -1.02 2.00 9.31
N LEU A 117 -1.71 2.55 8.31
CA LEU A 117 -3.08 3.03 8.48
C LEU A 117 -4.03 1.90 8.89
N TRP A 118 -4.03 0.78 8.15
CA TRP A 118 -4.87 -0.38 8.51
C TRP A 118 -4.55 -0.92 9.90
N MET A 119 -3.27 -1.03 10.26
CA MET A 119 -2.87 -1.52 11.59
C MET A 119 -3.31 -0.58 12.71
N ARG A 120 -3.20 0.74 12.52
CA ARG A 120 -3.68 1.72 13.49
C ARG A 120 -5.19 1.67 13.67
N GLY A 121 -5.94 1.56 12.57
CA GLY A 121 -7.39 1.35 12.64
C GLY A 121 -7.75 0.09 13.42
N ILE A 122 -7.07 -1.03 13.15
CA ILE A 122 -7.27 -2.27 13.90
C ILE A 122 -6.96 -2.10 15.40
N LEU A 123 -5.83 -1.47 15.75
CA LEU A 123 -5.43 -1.19 17.12
C LEU A 123 -6.46 -0.33 17.86
N GLN A 124 -6.98 0.70 17.20
CA GLN A 124 -7.98 1.59 17.74
C GLN A 124 -9.33 0.88 17.91
N ASP A 125 -9.87 0.33 16.83
CA ASP A 125 -11.25 -0.16 16.76
C ASP A 125 -11.45 -1.48 17.50
N HIS A 126 -10.45 -2.37 17.48
CA HIS A 126 -10.58 -3.72 18.05
C HIS A 126 -9.83 -3.90 19.37
N TYR A 127 -8.86 -3.03 19.69
CA TYR A 127 -8.04 -3.19 20.89
C TYR A 127 -8.02 -1.96 21.81
N GLY A 128 -8.80 -0.92 21.49
CA GLY A 128 -8.97 0.25 22.36
C GLY A 128 -7.69 1.06 22.55
N VAL A 129 -6.76 1.00 21.60
CA VAL A 129 -5.55 1.81 21.64
C VAL A 129 -5.91 3.25 21.31
N ASP A 130 -5.57 4.17 22.21
CA ASP A 130 -5.69 5.60 21.96
C ASP A 130 -4.45 6.07 21.18
N LEU A 131 -4.58 6.09 19.86
CA LEU A 131 -3.54 6.51 18.93
C LEU A 131 -3.01 7.93 19.21
N LYS A 132 -3.77 8.79 19.90
CA LYS A 132 -3.36 10.15 20.25
C LYS A 132 -2.36 10.19 21.39
N THR A 133 -2.31 9.14 22.21
CA THR A 133 -1.32 9.02 23.29
C THR A 133 0.03 8.53 22.80
N ILE A 134 0.09 8.00 21.57
CA ILE A 134 1.31 7.46 20.98
C ILE A 134 2.12 8.60 20.36
N GLU A 135 3.41 8.59 20.64
CA GLU A 135 4.39 9.44 19.97
C GLU A 135 4.96 8.68 18.77
N TRP A 136 4.66 9.17 17.56
CA TRP A 136 5.03 8.52 16.31
C TRP A 136 6.38 9.03 15.81
N TRP A 137 7.32 8.11 15.58
CA TRP A 137 8.65 8.41 15.08
C TRP A 137 8.76 7.88 13.65
N CYS A 138 8.64 8.78 12.68
CA CYS A 138 8.78 8.46 11.25
C CYS A 138 10.25 8.55 10.82
N GLN A 139 10.71 7.62 9.98
CA GLN A 139 12.05 7.66 9.41
C GLN A 139 12.14 8.65 8.23
N GLU A 140 11.08 8.74 7.42
CA GLU A 140 11.00 9.60 6.24
C GLU A 140 10.00 10.74 6.47
N GLU A 141 10.31 11.91 5.91
CA GLU A 141 9.35 13.02 5.81
C GLU A 141 8.24 12.66 4.81
N GLU A 142 7.05 13.21 5.03
CA GLU A 142 5.91 13.00 4.13
C GLU A 142 5.95 13.99 2.96
N ASP A 143 5.65 13.48 1.76
CA ASP A 143 5.44 14.27 0.53
C ASP A 143 4.10 15.02 0.53
#